data_AF-A5FDN1-F1
#
_entry.id   AF-A5FDN1-F1
#
_cell.length_a   1.000
_cell.length_b   1.000
_cell.length_c   1.000
_cell.angle_alpha   90.00
_cell.angle_beta   90.00
_cell.angle_gamma   90.00
#
_symmetry.space_group_name_H-M   'P 1'
#
loop_
_entity.id
_entity.type
_entity.pdbx_description
1 polymer ?
#
loop_
_entity_poly.entity_id
_entity_poly.type
_entity_poly.pdbx_seq_one_letter_code
_entity_poly.pdbx_strand_id
1 'polypeptide(L)'
;MKKFKIILFLMLTIISCQLKNKNESEGKSKKIASEFIKGNKMDETEFWKIIDYSIANSKNDKLEQEKTIVEKLSAYNPEQIIEFEIILRQLIIQADDFKIMGAQKIIEGYVSDDSYLYFRCWLIGKGEEIYKETIRNPDVLSDSISREDEFDFEELLYVSTKAYKIKTGKIEEDATFPRDVAYLKGLDYDFGAPPTKGVDWKEEDLPVTYPKLWRFFN
;
A
#
# COMPACT_ATOMS: atom_id res chain seq x y z
N MET A 1 -47.46 35.52 36.98
CA MET A 1 -47.83 34.26 36.29
C MET A 1 -46.63 33.77 35.49
N LYS A 2 -46.44 32.45 35.51
CA LYS A 2 -45.27 31.66 35.09
C LYS A 2 -44.87 31.86 33.62
N LYS A 3 -43.56 31.84 33.34
CA LYS A 3 -42.91 31.06 32.25
C LYS A 3 -41.38 31.29 32.27
N PHE A 4 -40.70 30.51 33.10
CA PHE A 4 -39.27 30.23 32.99
C PHE A 4 -39.11 28.72 33.13
N LYS A 5 -38.55 28.08 32.11
CA LYS A 5 -38.01 26.70 31.99
C LYS A 5 -38.32 26.20 30.57
N ILE A 6 -37.43 25.37 30.04
CA ILE A 6 -37.39 24.79 28.67
C ILE A 6 -36.49 25.57 27.69
N ILE A 7 -35.29 25.98 28.11
CA ILE A 7 -34.10 26.03 27.21
C ILE A 7 -32.88 25.63 28.06
N LEU A 8 -32.86 24.39 28.55
CA LEU A 8 -31.64 23.83 29.16
C LEU A 8 -31.47 22.33 28.89
N PHE A 9 -32.38 21.71 28.13
CA PHE A 9 -32.35 20.25 27.91
C PHE A 9 -31.79 19.83 26.55
N LEU A 10 -31.70 20.74 25.55
CA LEU A 10 -31.15 20.41 24.22
C LEU A 10 -29.63 20.60 24.08
N MET A 11 -29.01 21.48 24.87
CA MET A 11 -27.54 21.68 24.83
C MET A 11 -26.80 20.51 25.52
N LEU A 12 -27.34 19.95 26.60
CA LEU A 12 -26.73 18.84 27.34
C LEU A 12 -26.69 17.54 26.51
N THR A 13 -27.72 17.27 25.70
CA THR A 13 -27.76 16.07 24.85
C THR A 13 -26.76 16.15 23.70
N ILE A 14 -26.63 17.31 23.04
CA ILE A 14 -25.67 17.52 21.95
C ILE A 14 -24.22 17.41 22.48
N ILE A 15 -23.93 18.04 23.62
CA ILE A 15 -22.62 17.95 24.26
C ILE A 15 -22.32 16.51 24.69
N SER A 16 -23.29 15.77 25.25
CA SER A 16 -23.08 14.37 25.63
C SER A 16 -22.83 13.46 24.43
N CYS A 17 -23.49 13.71 23.30
CA CYS A 17 -23.32 12.93 22.07
C CYS A 17 -21.99 13.24 21.40
N GLN A 18 -21.56 14.52 21.41
CA GLN A 18 -20.26 14.95 20.90
C GLN A 18 -19.10 14.43 21.77
N LEU A 19 -19.23 14.46 23.10
CA LEU A 19 -18.25 13.89 24.02
C LEU A 19 -18.17 12.36 23.90
N LYS A 20 -19.31 11.68 23.70
CA LYS A 20 -19.35 10.23 23.50
C LYS A 20 -18.68 9.83 22.18
N ASN A 21 -18.99 10.52 21.08
CA ASN A 21 -18.35 10.28 19.77
C ASN A 21 -16.84 10.60 19.81
N LYS A 22 -16.44 11.66 20.52
CA LYS A 22 -15.03 12.00 20.71
C LYS A 22 -14.30 10.93 21.52
N ASN A 23 -14.87 10.47 22.63
CA ASN A 23 -14.29 9.43 23.48
C ASN A 23 -14.24 8.05 22.79
N GLU A 24 -15.23 7.72 21.95
CA GLU A 24 -15.23 6.49 21.14
C GLU A 24 -14.19 6.58 20.00
N SER A 25 -14.04 7.73 19.36
CA SER A 25 -12.98 7.96 18.34
C SER A 25 -11.57 7.99 18.93
N GLU A 26 -11.38 8.62 20.10
CA GLU A 26 -10.12 8.63 20.83
C GLU A 26 -9.79 7.26 21.44
N GLY A 27 -10.81 6.51 21.89
CA GLY A 27 -10.65 5.14 22.37
C GLY A 27 -10.30 4.14 21.25
N LYS A 28 -10.90 4.30 20.05
CA LYS A 28 -10.57 3.49 18.87
C LYS A 28 -9.22 3.88 18.27
N SER A 29 -8.88 5.16 18.23
CA SER A 29 -7.55 5.66 17.84
C SER A 29 -6.46 5.23 18.83
N LYS A 30 -6.70 5.27 20.15
CA LYS A 30 -5.78 4.72 21.15
C LYS A 30 -5.66 3.20 21.10
N LYS A 31 -6.73 2.48 20.71
CA LYS A 31 -6.72 1.01 20.54
C LYS A 31 -6.04 0.54 19.24
N ILE A 32 -5.99 1.39 18.20
CA ILE A 32 -5.24 1.13 16.95
C ILE A 32 -3.78 1.60 17.10
N ALA A 33 -3.55 2.70 17.83
CA ALA A 33 -2.22 3.14 18.24
C ALA A 33 -1.57 2.22 19.28
N SER A 34 -2.36 1.41 20.01
CA SER A 34 -1.89 0.23 20.75
C SER A 34 -1.85 -0.98 19.82
N GLU A 35 -0.75 -1.44 19.28
CA GLU A 35 0.64 -1.03 19.38
C GLU A 35 1.25 -1.75 18.17
N PHE A 36 1.78 -1.04 17.19
CA PHE A 36 2.67 -1.70 16.24
C PHE A 36 3.88 -2.17 17.04
N ILE A 37 3.88 -3.44 17.45
CA ILE A 37 5.00 -4.07 18.14
C ILE A 37 5.93 -4.60 17.05
N LYS A 38 7.03 -3.87 16.86
CA LYS A 38 8.07 -4.25 15.91
C LYS A 38 8.55 -5.69 16.15
N GLY A 39 8.59 -6.48 15.09
CA GLY A 39 9.20 -7.81 15.09
C GLY A 39 10.72 -7.80 15.34
N ASN A 40 11.23 -8.90 15.88
CA ASN A 40 12.67 -9.12 16.08
C ASN A 40 13.44 -9.34 14.77
N LYS A 41 12.73 -9.68 13.68
CA LYS A 41 13.26 -9.84 12.32
C LYS A 41 12.29 -9.20 11.32
N MET A 42 12.80 -8.83 10.16
CA MET A 42 11.97 -8.46 9.02
C MET A 42 11.78 -9.70 8.14
N ASP A 43 10.55 -10.21 8.10
CA ASP A 43 10.12 -11.25 7.17
C ASP A 43 8.84 -10.80 6.45
N GLU A 44 8.31 -11.61 5.54
CA GLU A 44 7.11 -11.24 4.78
C GLU A 44 5.91 -10.89 5.69
N THR A 45 5.75 -11.60 6.82
CA THR A 45 4.70 -11.28 7.80
C THR A 45 4.89 -9.90 8.43
N GLU A 46 6.12 -9.55 8.80
CA GLU A 46 6.41 -8.22 9.35
C GLU A 46 6.32 -7.11 8.30
N PHE A 47 6.72 -7.39 7.06
CA PHE A 47 6.53 -6.50 5.91
C PHE A 47 5.05 -6.15 5.73
N TRP A 48 4.17 -7.17 5.62
CA TRP A 48 2.74 -6.93 5.42
C TRP A 48 2.09 -6.22 6.60
N LYS A 49 2.51 -6.47 7.85
CA LYS A 49 2.05 -5.69 9.01
C LYS A 49 2.35 -4.20 8.89
N ILE A 50 3.51 -3.81 8.34
CA ILE A 50 3.85 -2.40 8.11
C ILE A 50 2.92 -1.81 7.05
N ILE A 51 2.70 -2.53 5.95
CA ILE A 51 1.79 -2.11 4.88
C ILE A 51 0.35 -1.96 5.43
N ASP A 52 -0.19 -2.95 6.12
CA ASP A 52 -1.54 -2.91 6.71
C ASP A 52 -1.69 -1.78 7.72
N TYR A 53 -0.68 -1.57 8.56
CA TYR A 53 -0.66 -0.43 9.48
C TYR A 53 -0.70 0.89 8.71
N SER A 54 0.06 1.02 7.62
CA SER A 54 0.05 2.23 6.80
C SER A 54 -1.32 2.50 6.16
N ILE A 55 -1.98 1.48 5.62
CA ILE A 55 -3.34 1.58 5.04
C ILE A 55 -4.33 2.07 6.11
N ALA A 56 -4.28 1.48 7.32
CA ALA A 56 -5.19 1.85 8.39
C ALA A 56 -5.02 3.30 8.90
N ASN A 57 -3.87 3.92 8.65
CA ASN A 57 -3.52 5.26 9.14
C ASN A 57 -3.40 6.32 8.04
N SER A 58 -3.45 5.95 6.75
CA SER A 58 -3.30 6.86 5.63
C SER A 58 -4.57 7.61 5.23
N LYS A 59 -5.76 7.14 5.67
CA LYS A 59 -7.05 7.70 5.25
C LYS A 59 -7.23 7.72 3.71
N ASN A 60 -6.71 6.70 3.03
CA ASN A 60 -6.67 6.58 1.57
C ASN A 60 -5.84 7.68 0.86
N ASP A 61 -4.91 8.32 1.57
CA ASP A 61 -3.96 9.26 1.00
C ASP A 61 -2.58 8.59 0.81
N LYS A 62 -2.10 8.49 -0.42
CA LYS A 62 -0.83 7.81 -0.75
C LYS A 62 0.38 8.46 -0.07
N LEU A 63 0.40 9.78 0.03
CA LEU A 63 1.48 10.51 0.69
C LEU A 63 1.50 10.23 2.20
N GLU A 64 0.33 10.17 2.85
CA GLU A 64 0.23 9.77 4.25
C GLU A 64 0.57 8.29 4.46
N GLN A 65 0.24 7.42 3.50
CA GLN A 65 0.65 6.02 3.53
C GLN A 65 2.18 5.89 3.47
N GLU A 66 2.81 6.55 2.51
CA GLU A 66 4.26 6.59 2.34
C GLU A 66 4.95 7.07 3.63
N LYS A 67 4.52 8.22 4.17
CA LYS A 67 5.04 8.76 5.43
C LYS A 67 4.92 7.75 6.56
N THR A 68 3.77 7.10 6.69
CA THR A 68 3.54 6.09 7.73
C THR A 68 4.50 4.91 7.59
N ILE A 69 4.73 4.42 6.37
CA ILE A 69 5.69 3.33 6.11
C ILE A 69 7.10 3.78 6.51
N VAL A 70 7.55 4.96 6.06
CA VAL A 70 8.88 5.51 6.37
C VAL A 70 9.08 5.67 7.88
N GLU A 71 8.09 6.25 8.57
CA GLU A 71 8.13 6.45 10.02
C GLU A 71 8.28 5.11 10.75
N LYS A 72 7.46 4.11 10.42
CA LYS A 72 7.54 2.79 11.06
C LYS A 72 8.85 2.09 10.75
N LEU A 73 9.26 2.12 9.49
CA LEU A 73 10.47 1.44 9.04
C LEU A 73 11.74 2.08 9.65
N SER A 74 11.74 3.39 9.92
CA SER A 74 12.87 4.08 10.57
C SER A 74 13.11 3.64 12.03
N ALA A 75 12.13 3.02 12.69
CA ALA A 75 12.31 2.41 14.01
C ALA A 75 13.04 1.04 13.94
N TYR A 76 13.18 0.46 12.75
CA TYR A 76 13.91 -0.79 12.54
C TYR A 76 15.42 -0.59 12.61
N ASN A 77 16.20 -1.66 12.74
CA ASN A 77 17.65 -1.56 12.56
C ASN A 77 17.99 -1.53 11.05
N PRO A 78 19.17 -1.04 10.65
CA PRO A 78 19.54 -0.91 9.24
C PRO A 78 19.37 -2.21 8.44
N GLU A 79 19.74 -3.36 9.02
CA GLU A 79 19.65 -4.67 8.38
C GLU A 79 18.20 -5.05 8.08
N GLN A 80 17.28 -4.80 9.01
CA GLN A 80 15.86 -5.05 8.82
C GLN A 80 15.23 -4.11 7.78
N ILE A 81 15.73 -2.87 7.63
CA ILE A 81 15.28 -1.95 6.58
C ILE A 81 15.71 -2.46 5.20
N ILE A 82 16.92 -3.02 5.10
CA ILE A 82 17.41 -3.69 3.89
C ILE A 82 16.56 -4.92 3.56
N GLU A 83 16.22 -5.75 4.54
CA GLU A 83 15.35 -6.91 4.33
C GLU A 83 13.94 -6.50 3.87
N PHE A 84 13.40 -5.37 4.34
CA PHE A 84 12.13 -4.83 3.84
C PHE A 84 12.22 -4.53 2.34
N GLU A 85 13.30 -3.89 1.89
CA GLU A 85 13.53 -3.63 0.46
C GLU A 85 13.63 -4.93 -0.34
N ILE A 86 14.35 -5.92 0.17
CA ILE A 86 14.49 -7.23 -0.48
C ILE A 86 13.10 -7.86 -0.73
N ILE A 87 12.25 -7.86 0.30
CA ILE A 87 10.87 -8.39 0.18
C ILE A 87 10.05 -7.57 -0.81
N LEU A 88 10.11 -6.23 -0.74
CA LEU A 88 9.41 -5.35 -1.67
C LEU A 88 9.77 -5.70 -3.12
N ARG A 89 11.06 -5.82 -3.45
CA ARG A 89 11.51 -6.17 -4.80
C ARG A 89 11.07 -7.55 -5.23
N GLN A 90 11.14 -8.53 -4.34
CA GLN A 90 10.65 -9.88 -4.62
C GLN A 90 9.17 -9.87 -5.00
N LEU A 91 8.34 -9.10 -4.29
CA LEU A 91 6.91 -8.95 -4.60
C LEU A 91 6.67 -8.20 -5.91
N ILE A 92 7.43 -7.16 -6.22
CA ILE A 92 7.32 -6.44 -7.51
C ILE A 92 7.63 -7.39 -8.68
N ILE A 93 8.74 -8.14 -8.58
CA ILE A 93 9.15 -9.12 -9.59
C ILE A 93 8.13 -10.27 -9.66
N GLN A 94 7.59 -10.71 -8.52
CA GLN A 94 6.55 -11.75 -8.48
C GLN A 94 5.27 -11.30 -9.19
N ALA A 95 4.93 -10.01 -9.13
CA ALA A 95 3.77 -9.45 -9.82
C ALA A 95 3.98 -9.22 -11.32
N ASP A 96 5.20 -9.44 -11.83
CA ASP A 96 5.49 -9.34 -13.26
C ASP A 96 4.92 -10.53 -14.05
N ASP A 97 3.67 -10.39 -14.47
CA ASP A 97 2.92 -11.40 -15.21
C ASP A 97 1.97 -10.72 -16.20
N PHE A 98 1.90 -11.22 -17.43
CA PHE A 98 1.05 -10.66 -18.49
C PHE A 98 -0.41 -10.51 -18.03
N LYS A 99 -0.93 -11.37 -17.15
CA LYS A 99 -2.29 -11.21 -16.62
C LYS A 99 -2.49 -9.92 -15.80
N ILE A 100 -1.48 -9.51 -15.05
CA ILE A 100 -1.50 -8.29 -14.23
C ILE A 100 -1.40 -7.07 -15.14
N MET A 101 -0.55 -7.16 -16.16
CA MET A 101 -0.45 -6.16 -17.21
C MET A 101 -1.77 -5.97 -17.97
N GLY A 102 -2.46 -7.07 -18.29
CA GLY A 102 -3.78 -7.02 -18.93
C GLY A 102 -4.85 -6.39 -18.04
N ALA A 103 -4.78 -6.63 -16.72
CA ALA A 103 -5.68 -5.96 -15.77
C ALA A 103 -5.42 -4.45 -15.72
N GLN A 104 -4.16 -4.01 -15.65
CA GLN A 104 -3.80 -2.60 -15.74
C GLN A 104 -4.33 -1.99 -17.06
N LYS A 105 -4.14 -2.68 -18.18
CA LYS A 105 -4.66 -2.23 -19.48
C LYS A 105 -6.18 -1.98 -19.47
N ILE A 106 -6.97 -2.81 -18.78
CA ILE A 106 -8.42 -2.57 -18.62
C ILE A 106 -8.69 -1.34 -17.74
N ILE A 107 -7.96 -1.21 -16.64
CA ILE A 107 -8.18 -0.17 -15.62
C ILE A 107 -7.80 1.22 -16.14
N GLU A 108 -6.63 1.34 -16.75
CA GLU A 108 -6.03 2.63 -17.15
C GLU A 108 -6.10 2.90 -18.66
N GLY A 109 -6.38 1.88 -19.48
CA GLY A 109 -6.46 1.99 -20.93
C GLY A 109 -5.10 1.99 -21.65
N TYR A 110 -3.98 2.01 -20.91
CA TYR A 110 -2.62 1.94 -21.44
C TYR A 110 -1.69 1.18 -20.50
N VAL A 111 -0.51 0.82 -21.00
CA VAL A 111 0.58 0.21 -20.25
C VAL A 111 1.90 0.77 -20.80
N SER A 112 2.81 1.13 -19.90
CA SER A 112 4.22 1.47 -20.15
C SER A 112 5.09 0.81 -19.08
N ASP A 113 6.40 0.77 -19.28
CA ASP A 113 7.34 0.20 -18.30
C ASP A 113 7.16 0.85 -16.90
N ASP A 114 7.11 2.19 -16.84
CA ASP A 114 6.93 2.94 -15.59
C ASP A 114 5.55 2.72 -14.96
N SER A 115 4.46 2.88 -15.74
CA SER A 115 3.11 2.73 -15.20
C SER A 115 2.87 1.32 -14.67
N TYR A 116 3.41 0.30 -15.36
CA TYR A 116 3.29 -1.08 -14.91
C TYR A 116 4.12 -1.39 -13.66
N LEU A 117 5.30 -0.78 -13.52
CA LEU A 117 6.05 -0.84 -12.25
C LEU A 117 5.23 -0.22 -11.12
N TYR A 118 4.64 0.96 -11.33
CA TYR A 118 3.91 1.67 -10.29
C TYR A 118 2.56 1.01 -9.95
N PHE A 119 1.92 0.36 -10.93
CA PHE A 119 0.73 -0.46 -10.71
C PHE A 119 1.04 -1.67 -9.81
N ARG A 120 2.18 -2.33 -10.00
CA ARG A 120 2.62 -3.43 -9.12
C ARG A 120 2.94 -2.93 -7.70
N CYS A 121 3.54 -1.74 -7.56
CA CYS A 121 3.71 -1.09 -6.26
C CYS A 121 2.36 -0.76 -5.61
N TRP A 122 1.40 -0.27 -6.39
CA TRP A 122 0.06 0.01 -5.91
C TRP A 122 -0.64 -1.25 -5.40
N LEU A 123 -0.56 -2.38 -6.12
CA LEU A 123 -1.10 -3.67 -5.64
C LEU A 123 -0.52 -4.07 -4.28
N ILE A 124 0.79 -3.87 -4.08
CA ILE A 124 1.43 -4.12 -2.77
C ILE A 124 0.89 -3.12 -1.73
N GLY A 125 0.75 -1.83 -2.09
CA GLY A 125 0.17 -0.80 -1.24
C GLY A 125 -1.29 -1.04 -0.82
N LYS A 126 -2.04 -1.88 -1.54
CA LYS A 126 -3.39 -2.31 -1.18
C LYS A 126 -3.42 -3.45 -0.15
N GLY A 127 -2.27 -4.00 0.24
CA GLY A 127 -2.14 -5.01 1.29
C GLY A 127 -2.09 -6.44 0.78
N GLU A 128 -1.77 -7.37 1.69
CA GLU A 128 -1.42 -8.76 1.37
C GLU A 128 -2.55 -9.52 0.66
N GLU A 129 -3.78 -9.37 1.15
CA GLU A 129 -4.95 -10.10 0.66
C GLU A 129 -5.26 -9.72 -0.79
N ILE A 130 -5.42 -8.43 -1.06
CA ILE A 130 -5.70 -7.91 -2.41
C ILE A 130 -4.56 -8.28 -3.36
N TYR A 131 -3.30 -8.13 -2.93
CA TYR A 131 -2.15 -8.53 -3.73
C TYR A 131 -2.23 -10.03 -4.09
N LYS A 132 -2.34 -10.92 -3.10
CA LYS A 132 -2.33 -12.39 -3.33
C LYS A 132 -3.55 -12.90 -4.10
N GLU A 133 -4.70 -12.26 -3.95
CA GLU A 133 -5.89 -12.57 -4.75
C GLU A 133 -5.72 -12.14 -6.20
N THR A 134 -5.23 -10.92 -6.43
CA THR A 134 -4.98 -10.39 -7.78
C THR A 134 -3.95 -11.21 -8.53
N ILE A 135 -2.85 -11.62 -7.89
CA ILE A 135 -1.86 -12.52 -8.49
C ILE A 135 -2.49 -13.85 -8.92
N ARG A 136 -3.52 -14.34 -8.25
CA ARG A 136 -4.23 -15.57 -8.65
C ARG A 136 -5.22 -15.32 -9.77
N ASN A 137 -6.02 -14.25 -9.66
CA ASN A 137 -7.02 -13.88 -10.63
C ASN A 137 -7.23 -12.35 -10.62
N PRO A 138 -6.74 -11.62 -11.65
CA PRO A 138 -6.89 -10.17 -11.69
C PRO A 138 -8.34 -9.67 -11.80
N ASP A 139 -9.27 -10.53 -12.25
CA ASP A 139 -10.69 -10.18 -12.39
C ASP A 139 -11.35 -9.81 -11.05
N VAL A 140 -10.76 -10.23 -9.91
CA VAL A 140 -11.26 -9.91 -8.56
C VAL A 140 -11.09 -8.45 -8.18
N LEU A 141 -10.23 -7.70 -8.89
CA LEU A 141 -10.02 -6.28 -8.63
C LEU A 141 -11.32 -5.48 -8.75
N SER A 142 -12.28 -5.91 -9.57
CA SER A 142 -13.59 -5.26 -9.66
C SER A 142 -14.36 -5.19 -8.34
N ASP A 143 -14.04 -6.09 -7.41
CA ASP A 143 -14.74 -6.24 -6.14
C ASP A 143 -14.04 -5.45 -5.00
N SER A 144 -12.82 -4.94 -5.23
CA SER A 144 -11.95 -4.38 -4.18
C SER A 144 -11.40 -2.96 -4.45
N ILE A 145 -11.76 -2.32 -5.55
CA ILE A 145 -11.22 -1.02 -5.97
C ILE A 145 -12.32 -0.02 -6.33
N SER A 146 -12.00 1.27 -6.23
CA SER A 146 -12.85 2.35 -6.76
C SER A 146 -12.38 2.76 -8.15
N ARG A 147 -13.28 3.25 -9.00
CA ARG A 147 -12.88 3.81 -10.31
C ARG A 147 -12.08 5.11 -10.16
N GLU A 148 -12.22 5.76 -9.01
CA GLU A 148 -11.57 7.00 -8.63
C GLU A 148 -10.25 6.77 -7.90
N ASP A 149 -9.84 5.51 -7.68
CA ASP A 149 -8.52 5.20 -7.14
C ASP A 149 -7.43 5.68 -8.12
N GLU A 150 -6.32 6.17 -7.58
CA GLU A 150 -5.10 6.36 -8.36
C GLU A 150 -4.31 5.05 -8.35
N PHE A 151 -4.13 4.43 -9.52
CA PHE A 151 -3.62 3.06 -9.67
C PHE A 151 -2.09 2.95 -9.73
N ASP A 152 -1.39 3.99 -9.25
CA ASP A 152 0.06 4.06 -9.13
C ASP A 152 0.49 4.21 -7.65
N PHE A 153 1.69 3.76 -7.33
CA PHE A 153 2.34 4.08 -6.06
C PHE A 153 3.87 4.08 -6.20
N GLU A 154 4.41 5.02 -6.99
CA GLU A 154 5.86 5.15 -7.23
C GLU A 154 6.65 5.32 -5.93
N GLU A 155 6.14 6.10 -4.99
CA GLU A 155 6.86 6.47 -3.76
C GLU A 155 7.24 5.26 -2.90
N LEU A 156 6.49 4.16 -3.02
CA LEU A 156 6.77 2.90 -2.34
C LEU A 156 8.19 2.38 -2.65
N LEU A 157 8.72 2.65 -3.84
CA LEU A 157 10.08 2.26 -4.27
C LEU A 157 11.19 2.92 -3.43
N TYR A 158 10.88 4.00 -2.72
CA TYR A 158 11.87 4.83 -2.03
C TYR A 158 11.74 4.80 -0.50
N VAL A 159 10.72 4.13 0.05
CA VAL A 159 10.45 4.16 1.50
C VAL A 159 11.58 3.56 2.33
N SER A 160 12.22 2.49 1.84
CA SER A 160 13.35 1.83 2.48
C SER A 160 14.57 2.76 2.52
N THR A 161 14.91 3.39 1.39
CA THR A 161 15.97 4.41 1.30
C THR A 161 15.72 5.56 2.26
N LYS A 162 14.50 6.13 2.26
CA LYS A 162 14.13 7.25 3.15
C LYS A 162 14.27 6.85 4.63
N ALA A 163 13.74 5.70 5.02
CA ALA A 163 13.84 5.17 6.38
C ALA A 163 15.30 4.90 6.79
N TYR A 164 16.12 4.38 5.87
CA TYR A 164 17.53 4.09 6.11
C TYR A 164 18.34 5.36 6.35
N LYS A 165 18.09 6.44 5.59
CA LYS A 165 18.71 7.76 5.82
C LYS A 165 18.39 8.27 7.23
N ILE A 166 17.11 8.20 7.63
CA ILE A 166 16.67 8.60 8.97
C ILE A 166 17.37 7.76 10.04
N LYS A 167 17.43 6.44 9.86
CA LYS A 167 17.98 5.52 10.85
C LYS A 167 19.49 5.68 11.05
N THR A 168 20.23 5.91 9.97
CA THR A 168 21.70 5.89 9.98
C THR A 168 22.32 7.29 10.01
N GLY A 169 21.57 8.33 9.66
CA GLY A 169 22.08 9.68 9.46
C GLY A 169 22.88 9.87 8.16
N LYS A 170 22.97 8.86 7.30
CA LYS A 170 23.62 8.98 5.98
C LYS A 170 22.77 9.85 5.05
N ILE A 171 23.43 10.76 4.33
CA ILE A 171 22.79 11.69 3.39
C ILE A 171 22.95 11.20 1.94
N GLU A 172 24.19 10.87 1.57
CA GLU A 172 24.55 10.36 0.24
C GLU A 172 24.32 8.86 0.15
N GLU A 173 23.77 8.42 -0.99
CA GLU A 173 23.54 7.00 -1.27
C GLU A 173 24.83 6.33 -1.72
N ASP A 174 25.07 5.12 -1.21
CA ASP A 174 26.24 4.28 -1.49
C ASP A 174 25.78 2.82 -1.60
N ALA A 175 26.69 1.90 -1.93
CA ALA A 175 26.36 0.48 -2.08
C ALA A 175 25.81 -0.23 -0.81
N THR A 176 25.75 0.45 0.33
CA THR A 176 25.11 -0.08 1.56
C THR A 176 23.64 0.27 1.67
N PHE A 177 23.11 1.11 0.77
CA PHE A 177 21.71 1.50 0.80
C PHE A 177 20.80 0.34 0.40
N PRO A 178 19.57 0.28 0.94
CA PRO A 178 18.66 -0.84 0.72
C PRO A 178 18.51 -1.21 -0.76
N ARG A 179 18.26 -0.21 -1.62
CA ARG A 179 18.05 -0.41 -3.06
C ARG A 179 19.28 -1.01 -3.74
N ASP A 180 20.47 -0.49 -3.46
CA ASP A 180 21.73 -1.02 -4.01
C ASP A 180 22.02 -2.44 -3.50
N VAL A 181 21.80 -2.70 -2.22
CA VAL A 181 22.01 -4.03 -1.63
C VAL A 181 21.07 -5.06 -2.28
N ALA A 182 19.80 -4.73 -2.49
CA ALA A 182 18.84 -5.61 -3.15
C ALA A 182 19.19 -5.81 -4.63
N TYR A 183 19.58 -4.74 -5.34
CA TYR A 183 20.07 -4.82 -6.72
C TYR A 183 21.28 -5.75 -6.86
N LEU A 184 22.29 -5.60 -5.99
CA LEU A 184 23.49 -6.45 -5.97
C LEU A 184 23.19 -7.93 -5.65
N LYS A 185 22.03 -8.22 -5.06
CA LYS A 185 21.51 -9.59 -4.87
C LYS A 185 20.78 -10.15 -6.09
N GLY A 186 20.72 -9.42 -7.20
CA GLY A 186 20.02 -9.80 -8.42
C GLY A 186 18.52 -9.55 -8.39
N LEU A 187 18.02 -8.73 -7.46
CA LEU A 187 16.62 -8.32 -7.40
C LEU A 187 16.45 -7.03 -8.19
N ASP A 188 16.59 -7.15 -9.50
CA ASP A 188 16.29 -6.07 -10.44
C ASP A 188 14.84 -6.22 -10.93
N TYR A 189 14.10 -5.11 -10.96
CA TYR A 189 12.72 -5.01 -11.43
C TYR A 189 12.58 -3.99 -12.57
N ASP A 190 13.70 -3.40 -13.00
CA ASP A 190 13.82 -2.38 -14.03
C ASP A 190 14.57 -3.00 -15.24
N PHE A 191 15.66 -2.41 -15.71
CA PHE A 191 16.37 -2.83 -16.93
C PHE A 191 16.88 -4.28 -16.94
N GLY A 192 17.15 -4.89 -15.78
CA GLY A 192 17.62 -6.26 -15.64
C GLY A 192 16.58 -7.23 -15.08
N ALA A 193 15.29 -6.87 -15.13
CA ALA A 193 14.23 -7.73 -14.62
C ALA A 193 14.21 -9.12 -15.29
N PRO A 194 13.83 -10.18 -14.55
CA PRO A 194 13.50 -11.46 -15.15
C PRO A 194 12.40 -11.31 -16.21
N PRO A 195 12.32 -12.20 -17.22
CA PRO A 195 11.26 -12.12 -18.21
C PRO A 195 9.86 -12.15 -17.58
N THR A 196 8.96 -11.28 -18.06
CA THR A 196 7.55 -11.27 -17.68
C THR A 196 6.95 -12.66 -17.85
N LYS A 197 6.26 -13.14 -16.81
CA LYS A 197 5.71 -14.49 -16.77
C LYS A 197 4.33 -14.56 -17.42
N GLY A 198 3.84 -15.78 -17.57
CA GLY A 198 2.48 -16.03 -18.04
C GLY A 198 2.38 -16.05 -19.56
N VAL A 199 1.16 -15.86 -20.05
CA VAL A 199 0.85 -15.84 -21.49
C VAL A 199 0.44 -14.43 -21.85
N ASP A 200 1.10 -13.90 -22.87
CA ASP A 200 0.76 -12.60 -23.45
C ASP A 200 -0.69 -12.57 -23.95
N TRP A 201 -1.29 -11.39 -23.97
CA TRP A 201 -2.71 -11.19 -24.26
C TRP A 201 -2.91 -10.30 -25.47
N LYS A 202 -4.09 -10.39 -26.07
CA LYS A 202 -4.58 -9.42 -27.04
C LYS A 202 -5.71 -8.64 -26.43
N GLU A 203 -5.82 -7.36 -26.79
CA GLU A 203 -6.82 -6.46 -26.21
C GLU A 203 -8.24 -6.98 -26.45
N GLU A 204 -8.50 -7.62 -27.60
CA GLU A 204 -9.79 -8.24 -27.92
C GLU A 204 -10.18 -9.42 -27.03
N ASP A 205 -9.23 -10.05 -26.35
CA ASP A 205 -9.46 -11.21 -25.48
C ASP A 205 -9.77 -10.78 -24.02
N LEU A 206 -9.43 -9.55 -23.65
CA LEU A 206 -9.60 -9.02 -22.29
C LEU A 206 -11.05 -9.04 -21.78
N PRO A 207 -12.09 -8.71 -22.57
CA PRO A 207 -13.48 -8.78 -22.11
C PRO A 207 -13.95 -10.20 -21.75
N VAL A 208 -13.38 -11.21 -22.41
CA VAL A 208 -13.71 -12.63 -22.17
C VAL A 208 -12.87 -13.19 -21.02
N THR A 209 -11.61 -12.76 -20.92
CA THR A 209 -10.65 -13.24 -19.92
C THR A 209 -10.92 -12.66 -18.52
N TYR A 210 -11.26 -11.37 -18.45
CA TYR A 210 -11.56 -10.64 -17.20
C TYR A 210 -12.92 -9.95 -17.28
N PRO A 211 -14.03 -10.71 -17.35
CA PRO A 211 -15.35 -10.16 -17.65
C PRO A 211 -15.90 -9.25 -16.56
N LYS A 212 -15.55 -9.47 -15.28
CA LYS A 212 -16.02 -8.60 -14.20
C LYS A 212 -15.29 -7.26 -14.23
N LEU A 213 -13.97 -7.30 -14.31
CA LEU A 213 -13.11 -6.11 -14.37
C LEU A 213 -13.41 -5.30 -15.63
N TRP A 214 -13.59 -5.96 -16.77
CA TRP A 214 -13.98 -5.30 -18.02
C TRP A 214 -15.27 -4.49 -17.86
N ARG A 215 -16.36 -5.13 -17.39
CA ARG A 215 -17.65 -4.47 -17.13
C ARG A 215 -17.54 -3.38 -16.05
N PHE A 216 -16.58 -3.51 -15.15
CA PHE A 216 -16.34 -2.51 -14.12
C PHE A 216 -15.67 -1.25 -14.67
N PHE A 217 -15.07 -1.22 -15.86
CA PHE A 217 -14.49 0.00 -16.46
C PHE A 217 -15.13 0.41 -17.80
N ASN A 218 -15.80 -0.50 -18.50
CA ASN A 218 -16.42 -0.30 -19.81
C ASN A 218 -17.93 -0.57 -19.76
#